data_AF-A0A4Y2F8D2-F1
#
_entry.id   AF-A0A4Y2F8D2-F1
#
_cell.length_a   1.000
_cell.length_b   1.000
_cell.length_c   1.000
_cell.angle_alpha   90.00
_cell.angle_beta   90.00
_cell.angle_gamma   90.00
#
_symmetry.space_group_name_H-M   'P 1'
#
loop_
_entity.id
_entity.type
_entity.pdbx_description
1 polymer ?
#
loop_
_entity_poly.entity_id
_entity_poly.type
_entity_poly.pdbx_seq_one_letter_code
_entity_poly.pdbx_strand_id
1 'polypeptide(L)'
;MRTRNLTSKPARLTKGSAAIIGARTGKLLYLGMRNKYCATCVWAVRLNIPPKQHKCFKNWSGNSTAMESDIIVEGFCQSLKMYGIKFNRAIGDGGQQRLQDDFRRTAIP
;
A
#
# COMPACT_ATOMS: atom_id res chain seq x y z
N MET A 1 -2.79 -36.79 -24.95
CA MET A 1 -2.02 -35.54 -24.75
C MET A 1 -1.99 -35.21 -23.27
N ARG A 2 -0.80 -34.99 -22.70
CA ARG A 2 -0.53 -35.00 -21.26
C ARG A 2 -1.34 -33.97 -20.48
N THR A 3 -2.13 -34.46 -19.53
CA THR A 3 -2.59 -33.73 -18.35
C THR A 3 -1.37 -33.18 -17.60
N ARG A 4 -1.30 -31.87 -17.35
CA ARG A 4 -0.37 -31.30 -16.37
C ARG A 4 -1.17 -30.45 -15.38
N ASN A 5 -1.28 -31.03 -14.19
CA ASN A 5 -1.64 -30.39 -12.93
C ASN A 5 -1.01 -28.99 -12.81
N LEU A 6 -1.85 -27.95 -12.84
CA LEU A 6 -1.44 -26.60 -12.45
C LEU A 6 -1.77 -26.39 -10.97
N THR A 7 -1.09 -27.10 -10.08
CA THR A 7 -1.07 -26.75 -8.65
C THR A 7 -0.08 -25.60 -8.42
N SER A 8 -0.32 -24.45 -9.03
CA SER A 8 0.25 -23.20 -8.55
C SER A 8 -0.93 -22.38 -8.04
N LYS A 9 -1.13 -22.39 -6.71
CA LYS A 9 -2.15 -21.58 -6.02
C LYS A 9 -2.23 -20.20 -6.70
N PRO A 10 -3.42 -19.69 -7.07
CA PRO A 10 -3.50 -18.36 -7.67
C PRO A 10 -2.85 -17.37 -6.71
N ALA A 11 -1.80 -16.69 -7.18
CA ALA A 11 -1.17 -15.62 -6.42
C ALA A 11 -2.27 -14.62 -6.07
N ARG A 12 -2.65 -14.54 -4.80
CA ARG A 12 -3.74 -13.70 -4.32
C ARG A 12 -3.51 -12.27 -4.82
N LEU A 13 -4.30 -11.85 -5.81
CA LEU A 13 -4.25 -10.52 -6.40
C LEU A 13 -4.66 -9.51 -5.33
N THR A 14 -3.67 -9.00 -4.61
CA THR A 14 -3.86 -8.06 -3.53
C THR A 14 -3.25 -6.73 -3.94
N LYS A 15 -4.11 -5.73 -3.93
CA LYS A 15 -3.80 -4.32 -4.14
C LYS A 15 -4.26 -3.61 -2.87
N GLY A 16 -3.47 -2.67 -2.40
CA GLY A 16 -3.80 -1.81 -1.27
C GLY A 16 -3.79 -0.37 -1.76
N SER A 17 -4.75 0.41 -1.30
CA SER A 17 -4.87 1.82 -1.61
C SER A 17 -5.23 2.57 -0.33
N ALA A 18 -4.57 3.68 -0.07
CA ALA A 18 -4.95 4.55 1.03
C ALA A 18 -4.91 6.01 0.58
N ALA A 19 -5.84 6.79 1.12
CA ALA A 19 -5.98 8.20 0.88
C ALA A 19 -5.98 8.95 2.22
N ILE A 20 -5.27 10.07 2.27
CA ILE A 20 -5.27 11.00 3.40
C ILE A 20 -6.03 12.23 2.98
N ILE A 21 -7.13 12.52 3.68
CA ILE A 21 -7.99 13.66 3.41
C ILE A 21 -7.99 14.55 4.65
N GLY A 22 -7.84 15.86 4.44
CA GLY A 22 -7.92 16.83 5.53
C GLY A 22 -9.35 16.89 6.08
N ALA A 23 -9.57 16.42 7.31
CA ALA A 23 -10.91 16.34 7.90
C ALA A 23 -11.67 17.68 7.93
N ARG A 24 -10.97 18.80 8.12
CA ARG A 24 -11.58 20.14 8.13
C ARG A 24 -11.70 20.78 6.75
N THR A 25 -10.76 20.51 5.85
CA THR A 25 -10.68 21.17 4.54
C THR A 25 -11.35 20.37 3.44
N GLY A 26 -11.59 19.07 3.66
CA GLY A 26 -12.05 18.12 2.64
C GLY A 26 -11.04 17.88 1.51
N LYS A 27 -9.82 18.44 1.60
CA LYS A 27 -8.83 18.36 0.53
C LYS A 27 -8.05 17.05 0.60
N LEU A 28 -7.85 16.44 -0.56
CA LEU A 28 -6.97 15.28 -0.71
C LEU A 28 -5.51 15.73 -0.51
N LEU A 29 -4.87 15.21 0.55
CA LEU A 29 -3.49 15.51 0.88
C LEU A 29 -2.54 14.48 0.27
N TYR A 30 -2.98 13.22 0.21
CA TYR A 30 -2.17 12.15 -0.31
C TYR A 30 -3.01 10.98 -0.81
N LEU A 31 -2.59 10.34 -1.89
CA LEU A 31 -3.15 9.09 -2.40
C LEU A 31 -1.99 8.19 -2.83
N GLY A 32 -1.92 7.00 -2.24
CA GLY A 32 -0.92 6.01 -2.60
C GLY A 32 -1.54 4.65 -2.92
N MET A 33 -0.83 3.89 -3.75
CA MET A 33 -1.24 2.55 -4.17
C MET A 33 -0.07 1.59 -4.05
N ARG A 34 -0.34 0.38 -3.54
CA ARG A 34 0.58 -0.73 -3.44
C ARG A 34 0.02 -1.95 -4.16
N ASN A 35 0.81 -2.50 -5.07
CA ASN A 35 0.44 -3.63 -5.92
C ASN A 35 1.49 -4.73 -5.80
N LYS A 36 1.03 -5.96 -5.53
CA LYS A 36 1.85 -7.18 -5.60
C LYS A 36 1.96 -7.78 -7.00
N TYR A 37 1.10 -7.32 -7.90
CA TYR A 37 0.89 -7.95 -9.20
C TYR A 37 1.34 -7.04 -10.34
N CYS A 38 2.08 -7.62 -11.27
CA CYS A 38 2.32 -7.05 -12.59
C CYS A 38 2.08 -8.14 -13.63
N ALA A 39 1.17 -7.88 -14.59
CA ALA A 39 0.77 -8.87 -15.59
C ALA A 39 1.96 -9.35 -16.43
N THR A 40 2.80 -8.41 -16.90
CA THR A 40 3.98 -8.71 -17.71
C THR A 40 4.97 -9.60 -16.97
N CYS A 41 5.24 -9.32 -15.69
CA CYS A 41 6.11 -10.15 -14.86
C CYS A 41 5.53 -11.56 -14.66
N VAL A 42 4.23 -11.66 -14.37
CA VAL A 42 3.58 -12.97 -14.14
C VAL A 42 3.55 -13.80 -15.41
N TRP A 43 3.32 -13.17 -16.57
CA TRP A 43 3.37 -13.83 -17.87
C TRP A 43 4.78 -14.33 -18.20
N ALA A 44 5.80 -13.52 -17.94
CA ALA A 44 7.20 -13.88 -18.15
C ALA A 44 7.60 -15.12 -17.32
N VAL A 45 7.22 -15.14 -16.04
CA VAL A 45 7.42 -16.31 -15.16
C VAL A 45 6.67 -17.53 -15.67
N ARG A 46 5.41 -17.36 -16.10
CA ARG A 46 4.59 -18.48 -16.61
C ARG A 46 5.17 -19.11 -17.88
N LEU A 47 5.74 -18.30 -18.76
CA LEU A 47 6.36 -18.75 -20.01
C LEU A 47 7.85 -19.09 -19.86
N ASN A 48 8.42 -18.91 -18.66
CA ASN A 48 9.83 -19.10 -18.36
C ASN A 48 10.76 -18.29 -19.30
N ILE A 49 10.33 -17.09 -19.66
CA ILE A 49 11.06 -16.13 -20.49
C ILE A 49 11.45 -14.91 -19.65
N PRO A 50 12.56 -14.22 -19.97
CA PRO A 50 12.87 -12.95 -19.33
C PRO A 50 11.74 -11.93 -19.57
N PRO A 51 11.36 -11.13 -18.56
CA PRO A 51 10.32 -10.13 -18.72
C PRO A 51 10.76 -9.08 -19.75
N LYS A 52 9.88 -8.80 -20.71
CA LYS A 52 10.07 -7.67 -21.63
C LYS A 52 10.25 -6.38 -20.84
N GLN A 53 11.04 -5.42 -21.36
CA GLN A 53 11.11 -4.08 -20.79
C GLN A 53 9.70 -3.50 -20.67
N HIS A 54 9.31 -3.16 -19.44
CA HIS A 54 8.02 -2.57 -19.14
C HIS A 54 8.12 -1.74 -17.86
N LYS A 55 7.15 -0.84 -17.68
CA LYS A 55 6.98 -0.12 -16.41
C LYS A 55 6.37 -1.08 -15.39
N CYS A 56 7.21 -1.64 -14.52
CA CYS A 56 6.75 -2.55 -13.48
C CYS A 56 6.01 -1.77 -12.40
N PHE A 57 4.71 -2.05 -12.24
CA PHE A 57 3.89 -1.46 -11.18
C PHE A 57 3.89 -2.29 -9.89
N LYS A 58 4.67 -3.38 -9.83
CA LYS A 58 4.83 -4.18 -8.61
C LYS A 58 5.76 -3.44 -7.66
N ASN A 59 5.21 -2.89 -6.60
CA ASN A 59 5.93 -2.11 -5.58
C ASN A 59 5.75 -2.67 -4.16
N TRP A 60 5.15 -3.86 -4.02
CA TRP A 60 4.92 -4.47 -2.72
C TRP A 60 5.20 -5.97 -2.72
N SER A 61 5.94 -6.44 -1.71
CA SER A 61 6.28 -7.85 -1.49
C SER A 61 5.78 -8.38 -0.13
N GLY A 62 5.41 -7.50 0.81
CA GLY A 62 5.00 -7.87 2.17
C GLY A 62 3.59 -8.45 2.30
N ASN A 63 3.06 -8.53 3.51
CA ASN A 63 1.66 -8.88 3.81
C ASN A 63 0.67 -7.83 3.27
N SER A 64 -0.55 -8.25 2.92
CA SER A 64 -1.53 -7.32 2.29
C SER A 64 -2.11 -6.32 3.28
N THR A 65 -2.26 -6.72 4.54
CA THR A 65 -2.74 -5.86 5.63
C THR A 65 -1.82 -4.66 5.88
N ALA A 66 -0.51 -4.82 5.68
CA ALA A 66 0.45 -3.74 5.91
C ALA A 66 0.57 -2.75 4.75
N MET A 67 -0.08 -2.99 3.59
CA MET A 67 -0.03 -2.07 2.45
C MET A 67 -0.63 -0.71 2.81
N GLU A 68 -1.79 -0.71 3.46
CA GLU A 68 -2.51 0.53 3.80
C GLU A 68 -1.74 1.32 4.86
N SER A 69 -1.21 0.64 5.89
CA SER A 69 -0.36 1.25 6.90
C SER A 69 0.91 1.87 6.31
N ASP A 70 1.59 1.17 5.39
CA ASP A 70 2.79 1.69 4.71
C ASP A 70 2.47 2.94 3.87
N ILE A 71 1.36 2.93 3.13
CA ILE A 71 0.92 4.09 2.36
C ILE A 71 0.63 5.29 3.29
N ILE A 72 0.01 5.05 4.45
CA ILE A 72 -0.29 6.12 5.42
C ILE A 72 1.01 6.70 6.00
N VAL A 73 1.98 5.86 6.37
CA VAL A 73 3.28 6.32 6.87
C VAL A 73 4.02 7.14 5.81
N GLU A 74 4.06 6.66 4.56
CA GLU A 74 4.64 7.42 3.45
C GLU A 74 3.92 8.77 3.28
N GLY A 75 2.59 8.77 3.32
CA GLY A 75 1.78 9.97 3.21
C GLY A 75 2.04 10.97 4.32
N PHE A 76 2.26 10.52 5.57
CA PHE A 76 2.64 11.41 6.68
C PHE A 76 4.04 11.99 6.52
N CYS A 77 5.03 11.19 6.14
CA CYS A 77 6.38 11.68 5.86
C CYS A 77 6.40 12.69 4.71
N GLN A 78 5.66 12.42 3.63
CA GLN A 78 5.58 13.34 2.50
C GLN A 78 4.79 14.60 2.82
N SER A 79 3.72 14.51 3.61
CA SER A 79 2.94 15.70 4.00
C SER A 79 3.75 16.68 4.85
N LEU A 80 4.65 16.18 5.70
CA LEU A 80 5.61 17.02 6.42
C LEU A 80 6.51 17.77 5.44
N LYS A 81 7.02 17.10 4.40
CA LYS A 81 7.92 17.69 3.42
C LYS A 81 7.24 18.64 2.44
N MET A 82 6.03 18.33 1.99
CA MET A 82 5.30 19.10 0.97
C MET A 82 4.52 20.27 1.58
N TYR A 83 3.86 20.05 2.72
CA TYR A 83 2.94 21.01 3.32
C TYR A 83 3.41 21.55 4.67
N GLY A 84 4.46 20.97 5.26
CA GLY A 84 4.89 21.34 6.62
C GLY A 84 3.90 20.92 7.72
N ILE A 85 2.97 20.02 7.42
CA ILE A 85 1.87 19.66 8.32
C ILE A 85 2.25 18.42 9.14
N LYS A 86 2.05 18.49 10.46
CA LYS A 86 2.11 17.34 11.37
C LYS A 86 0.68 16.92 11.74
N PHE A 87 0.37 15.63 11.59
CA PHE A 87 -0.91 15.08 12.00
C PHE A 87 -0.85 14.66 13.47
N ASN A 88 -1.75 15.19 14.29
CA ASN A 88 -1.87 14.80 15.71
C ASN A 88 -2.94 13.72 15.94
N ARG A 89 -3.88 13.56 14.99
CA ARG A 89 -4.95 12.58 15.05
C ARG A 89 -5.25 12.10 13.63
N ALA A 90 -5.29 10.79 13.46
CA ALA A 90 -5.76 10.14 12.26
C ALA A 90 -7.06 9.39 12.58
N ILE A 91 -8.03 9.46 11.67
CA ILE A 91 -9.28 8.70 11.75
C ILE A 91 -9.31 7.82 10.50
N GLY A 92 -9.29 6.51 10.70
CA GLY A 92 -9.38 5.54 9.62
C GLY A 92 -10.64 4.70 9.77
N ASP A 93 -11.33 4.44 8.66
CA ASP A 93 -12.40 3.45 8.61
C ASP A 93 -11.79 2.09 8.25
N GLY A 94 -11.21 1.46 9.26
CA GLY A 94 -10.84 0.05 9.20
C GLY A 94 -11.93 -0.73 9.91
N GLY A 95 -12.74 -1.49 9.17
CA GLY A 95 -13.59 -2.50 9.75
C GLY A 95 -12.77 -3.37 10.72
N GLN A 96 -13.02 -3.18 12.02
CA GLN A 96 -12.30 -3.77 13.16
C GLN A 96 -10.78 -3.55 13.18
N GLN A 97 -10.31 -2.31 13.20
CA GLN A 97 -9.09 -1.95 13.94
C GLN A 97 -9.17 -0.48 14.34
N ARG A 98 -9.69 -0.24 15.56
CA ARG A 98 -9.49 1.03 16.26
C ARG A 98 -7.99 1.19 16.49
N LEU A 99 -7.31 1.97 15.67
CA LEU A 99 -6.05 2.60 16.08
C LEU A 99 -6.39 3.67 17.12
N GLN A 100 -6.66 3.24 18.36
CA GLN A 100 -6.46 4.09 19.53
C GLN A 100 -4.98 4.03 19.86
N ASP A 101 -4.16 4.71 19.06
CA ASP A 101 -2.85 5.12 19.54
C ASP A 101 -3.06 6.42 20.29
N ASP A 102 -3.32 6.29 21.60
CA ASP A 102 -3.07 7.35 22.56
C ASP A 102 -1.57 7.69 22.48
N PHE A 103 -1.20 8.64 21.61
CA PHE A 103 0.09 9.32 21.67
C PHE A 103 0.11 10.13 22.97
N ARG A 104 0.38 9.44 24.08
CA ARG A 104 0.64 10.05 25.38
C ARG A 104 1.79 11.04 25.18
N ARG A 105 1.49 12.30 25.49
CA ARG A 105 2.41 13.40 25.77
C ARG A 105 3.81 12.89 26.13
N THR A 106 4.78 13.09 25.25
CA THR A 106 6.15 13.33 25.70
C THR A 106 6.44 14.80 25.49
N ALA A 107 6.52 15.50 26.62
CA ALA A 107 7.08 16.83 26.74
C ALA A 107 8.47 16.86 26.08
N ILE A 108 8.72 17.93 25.35
CA ILE A 108 10.02 18.30 24.83
C ILE A 108 10.81 18.86 26.03
N PRO A 109 12.03 18.37 26.35
CA PRO A 109 12.94 19.09 27.23
C PRO A 109 13.53 20.34 26.55
#